data_AF-A0A3D5Q723-F1
#
_entry.id   AF-A0A3D5Q723-F1
#
_cell.length_a   1.000
_cell.length_b   1.000
_cell.length_c   1.000
_cell.angle_alpha   90.00
_cell.angle_beta   90.00
_cell.angle_gamma   90.00
#
_symmetry.space_group_name_H-M   'P 1'
#
loop_
_entity.id
_entity.type
_entity.pdbx_description
1 polymer ?
#
loop_
_entity_poly.entity_id
_entity_poly.type
_entity_poly.pdbx_seq_one_letter_code
_entity_poly.pdbx_strand_id
1 'polypeptide(L)' 'FTRMRFIAADGTLELAAKESADQAPEGYAPWFTYDRPDDAQIVFGHWAALEGVTHDDRFAALDTGCVWG' A
#
# COMPACT_ATOMS: atom_id res chain seq x y z
N PHE A 1 -14.20 -2.58 0.49
CA PHE A 1 -12.89 -2.14 -0.01
C PHE A 1 -11.93 -1.87 1.14
N THR A 2 -11.53 -2.89 1.92
CA THR A 2 -10.73 -2.66 3.13
C THR A 2 -9.55 -3.62 3.25
N ARG A 3 -9.08 -4.21 2.14
CA ARG A 3 -8.02 -5.24 2.15
C ARG A 3 -6.98 -5.07 1.03
N MET A 4 -7.08 -4.01 0.25
CA MET A 4 -6.20 -3.76 -0.89
C MET A 4 -4.80 -3.39 -0.40
N ARG A 5 -3.80 -4.07 -0.94
CA ARG A 5 -2.38 -3.83 -0.66
C ARG A 5 -1.61 -3.66 -1.96
N PHE A 6 -1.71 -4.65 -2.86
CA PHE A 6 -1.01 -4.63 -4.12
C PHE A 6 -1.97 -4.51 -5.30
N ILE A 7 -1.50 -3.89 -6.38
CA ILE A 7 -2.16 -3.89 -7.68
C ILE A 7 -1.15 -4.25 -8.78
N ALA A 8 -1.64 -4.76 -9.90
CA ALA A 8 -0.86 -4.89 -11.12
C ALA A 8 -0.86 -3.56 -11.90
N ALA A 9 0.00 -3.45 -12.91
CA ALA A 9 0.14 -2.23 -13.72
C ALA A 9 -1.14 -1.82 -14.48
N ASP A 10 -2.06 -2.76 -14.70
CA ASP A 10 -3.37 -2.51 -15.32
C ASP A 10 -4.46 -2.13 -14.30
N GLY A 11 -4.11 -2.03 -13.01
CA GLY A 11 -5.02 -1.75 -11.91
C GLY A 11 -5.71 -2.98 -11.32
N THR A 12 -5.38 -4.21 -11.77
CA THR A 12 -5.92 -5.44 -11.20
C THR A 12 -5.54 -5.55 -9.72
N LEU A 13 -6.52 -5.85 -8.86
CA LEU A 13 -6.32 -5.92 -7.41
C LEU A 13 -5.79 -7.28 -6.97
N GLU A 14 -4.76 -7.29 -6.14
CA GLU A 14 -4.34 -8.47 -5.40
C GLU A 14 -4.90 -8.40 -3.97
N LEU A 15 -5.70 -9.41 -3.60
CA LEU A 15 -6.49 -9.42 -2.37
C LEU A 15 -6.11 -10.52 -1.39
N ALA A 16 -5.29 -11.49 -1.81
CA ALA A 16 -4.88 -12.61 -0.97
C ALA A 16 -3.59 -12.31 -0.19
N ALA A 17 -2.66 -11.56 -0.80
CA ALA A 17 -1.39 -11.20 -0.16
C ALA A 17 -1.58 -10.30 1.08
N LYS A 18 -0.92 -10.65 2.18
CA LYS A 18 -0.94 -9.90 3.46
C LYS A 18 0.45 -9.41 3.90
N GLU A 19 1.42 -9.53 3.01
CA GLU A 19 2.84 -9.37 3.30
C GLU A 19 3.27 -7.88 3.35
N SER A 20 4.54 -7.66 3.69
CA SER A 20 5.21 -6.35 3.64
C SER A 20 5.34 -5.81 2.21
N ALA A 21 5.63 -4.51 2.04
CA ALA A 21 5.77 -3.89 0.71
C ALA A 21 6.81 -4.60 -0.18
N ASP A 22 7.88 -5.12 0.41
CA ASP A 22 8.99 -5.77 -0.29
C ASP A 22 8.68 -7.21 -0.75
N GLN A 23 7.51 -7.73 -0.37
CA GLN A 23 7.07 -9.10 -0.65
C GLN A 23 5.88 -9.12 -1.61
N ALA A 24 5.79 -8.12 -2.49
CA ALA A 24 4.79 -8.09 -3.54
C ALA A 24 4.88 -9.35 -4.43
N PRO A 25 3.75 -10.01 -4.74
CA PRO A 25 3.73 -11.11 -5.71
C PRO A 25 4.22 -10.67 -7.09
N GLU A 26 4.73 -11.60 -7.89
CA GLU A 26 5.20 -11.31 -9.24
C GLU A 26 4.11 -10.63 -10.09
N GLY A 27 4.45 -9.50 -10.71
CA GLY A 27 3.53 -8.69 -11.51
C GLY A 27 2.69 -7.68 -10.71
N TYR A 28 2.85 -7.63 -9.39
CA TYR A 28 2.16 -6.69 -8.51
C TYR A 28 3.14 -5.79 -7.77
N ALA A 29 2.67 -4.61 -7.37
CA ALA A 29 3.40 -3.68 -6.51
C ALA A 29 2.45 -2.97 -5.54
N PRO A 30 2.94 -2.37 -4.44
CA PRO A 30 2.10 -1.59 -3.54
C PRO A 30 1.31 -0.55 -4.32
N TRP A 31 0.01 -0.42 -4.05
CA TRP A 31 -0.88 0.37 -4.91
C TRP A 31 -0.44 1.84 -5.08
N PHE A 32 0.29 2.39 -4.11
CA PHE A 32 0.77 3.78 -4.11
C PHE A 32 2.04 4.00 -4.94
N THR A 33 2.68 2.94 -5.46
CA THR A 33 3.86 3.09 -6.34
C THR A 33 3.50 3.36 -7.79
N TYR A 34 2.24 3.19 -8.17
CA TYR A 34 1.76 3.49 -9.52
C TYR A 34 1.29 4.94 -9.62
N ASP A 35 1.57 5.54 -10.78
CA ASP A 35 1.27 6.94 -11.02
C ASP A 35 -0.26 7.20 -11.01
N ARG A 36 -0.63 8.36 -10.49
CA ARG A 36 -2.02 8.78 -10.36
C ARG A 36 -2.22 10.08 -11.13
N PRO A 37 -3.33 10.23 -11.87
CA PRO A 37 -3.56 11.43 -12.68
C PRO A 37 -3.99 12.67 -11.86
N ASP A 38 -4.24 12.51 -10.56
CA ASP A 38 -4.53 13.61 -9.63
C ASP A 38 -3.26 14.04 -8.87
N ASP A 39 -3.34 15.14 -8.12
CA ASP A 39 -2.28 15.63 -7.21
C ASP A 39 -2.68 15.51 -5.73
N ALA A 40 -3.64 14.63 -5.40
CA ALA A 40 -4.14 14.52 -4.05
C ALA A 40 -3.08 13.92 -3.11
N GLN A 41 -2.93 14.52 -1.93
CA GLN A 41 -2.24 13.88 -0.81
C GLN A 41 -3.13 12.77 -0.24
N ILE A 42 -2.61 11.57 -0.12
CA ILE A 42 -3.35 10.38 0.31
C ILE A 42 -2.88 9.96 1.69
N VAL A 43 -3.81 9.91 2.63
CA VAL A 43 -3.59 9.43 3.99
C VAL A 43 -4.36 8.12 4.16
N PHE A 44 -3.69 7.05 4.57
CA PHE A 44 -4.30 5.72 4.65
C PHE A 44 -3.79 4.90 5.84
N GLY A 45 -4.46 3.78 6.12
CA GLY A 45 -4.07 2.82 7.14
C GLY A 45 -4.32 1.38 6.67
N HIS A 46 -4.67 0.48 7.59
CA HIS A 46 -4.97 -0.95 7.35
C HIS A 46 -3.77 -1.84 6.98
N TRP A 47 -2.64 -1.26 6.59
CA TRP A 47 -1.45 -1.99 6.17
C TRP A 47 -0.29 -1.80 7.14
N ALA A 48 -0.46 -2.32 8.37
CA ALA A 48 0.55 -2.29 9.43
C ALA A 48 1.96 -2.79 9.01
N ALA A 49 2.03 -3.75 8.08
CA ALA A 49 3.31 -4.28 7.57
C ALA A 49 4.13 -3.28 6.74
N LEU A 50 3.61 -2.07 6.46
CA LEU A 50 4.39 -0.96 5.92
C LEU A 50 5.16 -0.18 7.00
N GLU A 51 4.77 -0.32 8.27
CA GLU A 51 5.35 0.44 9.40
C GLU A 51 5.31 1.97 9.19
N GLY A 52 4.32 2.45 8.43
CA GLY A 52 4.20 3.87 8.08
C GLY A 52 5.13 4.35 6.97
N VAL A 53 5.92 3.45 6.35
CA VAL A 53 6.94 3.81 5.37
C VAL A 53 6.42 3.64 3.95
N THR A 54 6.44 4.73 3.18
CA THR A 54 6.01 4.77 1.77
C THR A 54 7.07 5.36 0.84
N HIS A 55 8.09 6.02 1.40
CA HIS A 55 9.14 6.75 0.68
C HIS A 55 8.65 7.86 -0.26
N ASP A 56 7.41 8.33 -0.09
CA ASP A 56 6.81 9.41 -0.87
C ASP A 56 5.92 10.27 0.03
N ASP A 57 6.22 11.58 0.11
CA ASP A 57 5.52 12.56 0.95
C ASP A 57 4.03 12.73 0.55
N ARG A 58 3.66 12.33 -0.67
CA ARG A 58 2.28 12.33 -1.13
C ARG A 58 1.44 11.25 -0.45
N PHE A 59 2.06 10.17 0.03
CA PHE A 59 1.37 9.01 0.59
C PHE A 59 1.75 8.81 2.06
N ALA A 60 0.86 9.20 2.97
CA ALA A 60 1.07 9.03 4.41
C ALA A 60 0.37 7.75 4.92
N ALA A 61 1.16 6.74 5.30
CA ALA A 61 0.67 5.54 5.96
C ALA A 61 0.63 5.76 7.49
N LEU A 62 -0.56 5.74 8.08
CA LEU A 62 -0.76 5.96 9.53
C LEU A 62 -0.81 4.67 10.35
N ASP A 63 -0.96 3.52 9.69
CA ASP A 63 -1.01 2.23 10.36
C ASP A 63 0.40 1.71 10.64
N THR A 64 0.91 2.02 11.83
CA THR A 64 2.20 1.53 12.33
C THR A 64 2.04 0.28 13.21
N GLY A 65 0.88 -0.37 13.18
CA GLY A 65 0.68 -1.62 13.93
C GLY A 65 0.65 -1.47 15.44
N CYS A 66 0.09 -0.38 15.99
CA CYS A 66 0.01 -0.11 17.44
C CYS A 66 -0.52 -1.29 18.30
N VAL A 67 -1.42 -2.13 17.76
CA VAL A 67 -1.94 -3.32 18.45
C VAL A 67 -0.98 -4.51 18.45
N TRP A 68 0.08 -4.45 17.64
CA TRP A 68 1.04 -5.51 17.38
C TRP A 68 2.42 -5.32 18.04
N GLY A 69 2.71 -4.15 18.66
CA GLY A 69 3.88 -3.93 19.53
C GLY A 69 4.88 -2.94 18.97
#